data_AF-A0A365TAW6-F1
#
_entry.id   AF-A0A365TAW6-F1
#
_cell.length_a   1.000
_cell.length_b   1.000
_cell.length_c   1.000
_cell.angle_alpha   90.00
_cell.angle_beta   90.00
_cell.angle_gamma   90.00
#
_symmetry.space_group_name_H-M   'P 1'
#
loop_
_entity.id
_entity.type
_entity.pdbx_description
1 polymer ?
#
loop_
_entity_poly.entity_id
_entity_poly.type
_entity_poly.pdbx_seq_one_letter_code
_entity_poly.pdbx_strand_id
1 'polypeptide(L)'
;MERYDALFRLYDEFDTDTLRAYKDFVDLFPPVDSRVALDHWQSASDDMEDRKDAIRDAFDAGETYADVAAHATRDQAFTALDLYNSYGRPVNALVLDVDETLRSAGGTDNEIPRETLHLLTEFHERGVPIVVCTGQTLENVKGFAIQGLGNALVHSGDVSIVYEAGTGVFTPGHGADTKRLLYEDLDEEIRDAFDEIRSRVLSDAPEELRRCTHLQGNEFNVTMKPNFETGSPDAVAVIDDALVHMLNLLGETVAGEGASAGPDWARAHYAAEDPEIRGVLESRDDTADCDPADVPEDVRATFERVDVAYYEGDAAEIGSLELNKVVGVEAALEVLGVDDPFALVMGDSKSDLRVMKWVAEHDAGIAAAPEHASRDVLDHVIRTDELIFDRGKAGDVLRTVYALDRLASLG
;
A
#
# COMPACT_ATOMS: atom_id res chain seq x y z
N MET A 1 26.79 17.75 24.06
CA MET A 1 25.75 17.00 24.79
C MET A 1 25.44 15.78 23.94
N GLU A 2 25.46 14.56 24.51
CA GLU A 2 25.02 13.40 23.72
C GLU A 2 23.54 13.60 23.36
N ARG A 3 23.10 13.16 22.17
CA ARG A 3 21.74 13.48 21.66
C ARG A 3 20.64 13.02 22.62
N TYR A 4 20.87 11.91 23.34
CA TYR A 4 19.98 11.46 24.41
C TYR A 4 19.84 12.49 25.53
N ASP A 5 20.94 13.02 26.06
CA ASP A 5 20.91 14.03 27.13
C ASP A 5 20.13 15.28 26.68
N ALA A 6 20.26 15.66 25.41
CA ALA A 6 19.53 16.78 24.85
C ALA A 6 18.02 16.50 24.77
N LEU A 7 17.61 15.30 24.33
CA LEU A 7 16.19 14.92 24.33
C LEU A 7 15.62 14.79 25.75
N PHE A 8 16.38 14.23 26.70
CA PHE A 8 15.99 14.19 28.11
C PHE A 8 15.73 15.60 28.64
N ARG A 9 16.67 16.52 28.40
CA ARG A 9 16.52 17.92 28.82
C ARG A 9 15.33 18.59 28.15
N LEU A 10 15.12 18.36 26.85
CA LEU A 10 14.03 18.94 26.07
C LEU A 10 12.66 18.57 26.65
N TYR A 11 12.42 17.29 26.87
CA TYR A 11 11.12 16.81 27.36
C TYR A 11 10.93 16.96 28.88
N ASP A 12 11.99 17.21 29.65
CA ASP A 12 11.90 17.45 31.10
C ASP A 12 11.76 18.95 31.45
N GLU A 13 12.46 19.84 30.74
CA GLU A 13 12.48 21.27 31.04
C GLU A 13 11.39 22.06 30.32
N PHE A 14 10.87 21.57 29.19
CA PHE A 14 9.90 22.28 28.35
C PHE A 14 8.55 21.58 28.31
N ASP A 15 7.48 22.37 28.33
CA ASP A 15 6.10 21.90 28.18
C ASP A 15 5.78 21.62 26.69
N THR A 16 6.36 20.51 26.21
CA THR A 16 6.28 20.03 24.83
C THR A 16 4.89 19.49 24.47
N ASP A 17 4.13 18.99 25.44
CA ASP A 17 2.75 18.54 25.21
C ASP A 17 1.84 19.70 24.81
N THR A 18 1.96 20.84 25.50
CA THR A 18 1.19 22.03 25.14
C THR A 18 1.68 22.65 23.83
N LEU A 19 3.00 22.65 23.58
CA LEU A 19 3.55 23.09 22.29
C LEU A 19 2.96 22.27 21.12
N ARG A 20 2.95 20.95 21.23
CA ARG A 20 2.37 20.05 20.21
C ARG A 20 0.86 20.27 20.06
N ALA A 21 0.13 20.48 21.16
CA ALA A 21 -1.30 20.78 21.07
C ALA A 21 -1.59 22.10 20.32
N TYR A 22 -0.75 23.12 20.50
CA TYR A 22 -0.85 24.36 19.72
C TYR A 22 -0.50 24.13 18.25
N LYS A 23 0.57 23.39 17.95
CA LYS A 23 0.96 22.98 16.59
C LYS A 23 -0.19 22.29 15.87
N ASP A 24 -0.72 21.22 16.45
CA ASP A 24 -1.86 20.48 15.90
C ASP A 24 -3.07 21.39 15.66
N PHE A 25 -3.37 22.30 16.60
CA PHE A 25 -4.47 23.26 16.42
C PHE A 25 -4.23 24.23 15.26
N VAL A 26 -3.02 24.78 15.16
CA VAL A 26 -2.64 25.77 14.14
C VAL A 26 -2.66 25.13 12.74
N ASP A 27 -2.09 23.93 12.62
CA ASP A 27 -1.93 23.21 11.36
C ASP A 27 -3.26 22.66 10.82
N LEU A 28 -4.12 22.16 11.71
CA LEU A 28 -5.39 21.54 11.35
C LEU A 28 -6.55 22.55 11.35
N PHE A 29 -6.25 23.84 11.57
CA PHE A 29 -7.25 24.88 11.63
C PHE A 29 -7.97 25.02 10.29
N PRO A 30 -9.30 24.83 10.23
CA PRO A 30 -10.03 24.89 8.98
C PRO A 30 -10.11 26.32 8.45
N PRO A 31 -10.19 26.52 7.13
CA PRO A 31 -10.44 27.84 6.55
C PRO A 31 -11.83 28.33 6.97
N VAL A 32 -11.87 29.38 7.79
CA VAL A 32 -13.11 29.99 8.30
C VAL A 32 -13.06 31.52 8.21
N ASP A 33 -14.19 32.14 7.85
CA ASP A 33 -14.32 33.61 7.77
C ASP A 33 -14.64 34.28 9.11
N SER A 34 -14.71 33.49 10.20
CA SER A 34 -15.03 33.99 11.53
C SER A 34 -13.83 34.73 12.11
N ARG A 35 -13.97 36.06 12.29
CA ARG A 35 -12.94 36.90 12.92
C ARG A 35 -12.50 36.38 14.29
N VAL A 36 -13.45 35.95 15.12
CA VAL A 36 -13.15 35.41 16.45
C VAL A 36 -12.31 34.13 16.35
N ALA A 37 -12.61 33.28 15.39
CA ALA A 37 -11.86 32.05 15.17
C ALA A 37 -10.44 32.35 14.66
N LEU A 38 -10.30 33.33 13.76
CA LEU A 38 -9.00 33.81 13.28
C LEU A 38 -8.17 34.47 14.38
N ASP A 39 -8.78 35.26 15.27
CA ASP A 39 -8.10 35.87 16.42
C ASP A 39 -7.57 34.79 17.39
N HIS A 40 -8.38 33.75 17.64
CA HIS A 40 -7.94 32.59 18.44
C HIS A 40 -6.81 31.81 17.77
N TRP A 41 -6.87 31.62 16.46
CA TRP A 41 -5.78 30.99 15.69
C TRP A 41 -4.49 31.81 15.75
N GLN A 42 -4.57 33.13 15.60
CA GLN A 42 -3.40 34.01 15.72
C GLN A 42 -2.78 33.92 17.12
N SER A 43 -3.59 33.98 18.18
CA SER A 43 -3.08 33.83 19.55
C SER A 43 -2.42 32.48 19.78
N ALA A 44 -3.01 31.39 19.26
CA ALA A 44 -2.41 30.05 19.33
C ALA A 44 -1.09 29.96 18.55
N SER A 45 -1.01 30.60 17.39
CA SER A 45 0.20 30.66 16.56
C SER A 45 1.31 31.45 17.26
N ASP A 46 0.99 32.57 17.91
CA ASP A 46 1.95 33.37 18.67
C ASP A 46 2.46 32.59 19.90
N ASP A 47 1.55 31.97 20.67
CA ASP A 47 1.90 31.13 21.83
C ASP A 47 2.77 29.92 21.42
N MET A 48 2.51 29.33 20.24
CA MET A 48 3.31 28.25 19.68
C MET A 48 4.74 28.73 19.38
N GLU A 49 4.86 29.87 18.70
CA GLU A 49 6.16 30.41 18.28
C GLU A 49 7.02 30.83 19.47
N ASP A 50 6.43 31.50 20.48
CA ASP A 50 7.11 31.87 21.73
C ASP A 50 7.70 30.63 22.44
N ARG A 51 6.99 29.50 22.41
CA ARG A 51 7.46 28.23 22.98
C ARG A 51 8.57 27.61 22.15
N LYS A 52 8.48 27.68 20.81
CA LYS A 52 9.58 27.24 19.93
C LYS A 52 10.83 28.08 20.17
N ASP A 53 10.70 29.40 20.30
CA ASP A 53 11.81 30.32 20.55
C ASP A 53 12.51 30.04 21.88
N ALA A 54 11.77 29.73 22.94
CA ALA A 54 12.37 29.31 24.21
C ALA A 54 13.25 28.05 24.08
N ILE A 55 12.84 27.10 23.24
CA ILE A 55 13.65 25.91 22.93
C ILE A 55 14.84 26.30 22.05
N ARG A 56 14.63 27.13 21.02
CA ARG A 56 15.70 27.58 20.12
C ARG A 56 16.84 28.25 20.86
N ASP A 57 16.52 29.09 21.85
CA ASP A 57 17.51 29.80 22.67
C ASP A 57 18.27 28.88 23.64
N ALA A 58 17.70 27.73 24.01
CA ALA A 58 18.27 26.84 25.02
C ALA A 58 19.25 25.79 24.44
N PHE A 59 19.19 25.48 23.15
CA PHE A 59 19.96 24.42 22.50
C PHE A 59 20.82 24.95 21.35
N ASP A 60 22.05 24.42 21.19
CA ASP A 60 22.93 24.80 20.07
C ASP A 60 22.31 24.47 18.70
N ALA A 61 21.55 23.36 18.61
CA ALA A 61 20.74 22.99 17.44
C ALA A 61 19.25 23.29 17.68
N GLY A 62 18.99 24.51 18.17
CA GLY A 62 17.69 24.97 18.64
C GLY A 62 16.52 24.71 17.68
N GLU A 63 16.68 25.00 16.40
CA GLU A 63 15.61 24.80 15.40
C GLU A 63 15.20 23.34 15.29
N THR A 64 16.17 22.42 15.27
CA THR A 64 15.90 20.99 15.16
C THR A 64 15.15 20.48 16.38
N TYR A 65 15.55 20.88 17.59
CA TYR A 65 14.87 20.45 18.81
C TYR A 65 13.49 21.09 18.99
N ALA A 66 13.32 22.35 18.57
CA ALA A 66 12.01 23.00 18.56
C ALA A 66 11.05 22.29 17.60
N ASP A 67 11.53 21.87 16.42
CA ASP A 67 10.74 21.08 15.49
C ASP A 67 10.41 19.68 16.04
N VAL A 68 11.39 18.97 16.60
CA VAL A 68 11.15 17.65 17.22
C VAL A 68 10.10 17.75 18.33
N ALA A 69 10.22 18.73 19.23
CA ALA A 69 9.26 18.94 20.31
C ALA A 69 7.86 19.30 19.83
N ALA A 70 7.76 20.02 18.70
CA ALA A 70 6.47 20.42 18.14
C ALA A 70 5.73 19.25 17.46
N HIS A 71 6.43 18.22 16.98
CA HIS A 71 5.81 17.12 16.23
C HIS A 71 5.73 15.83 17.02
N ALA A 72 6.77 15.48 17.78
CA ALA A 72 6.92 14.17 18.39
C ALA A 72 6.68 14.21 19.90
N THR A 73 6.04 13.17 20.43
CA THR A 73 6.07 12.89 21.86
C THR A 73 7.48 12.49 22.29
N ARG A 74 7.69 12.45 23.61
CA ARG A 74 8.95 11.95 24.19
C ARG A 74 9.27 10.56 23.66
N ASP A 75 8.34 9.62 23.77
CA ASP A 75 8.59 8.23 23.36
C ASP A 75 8.90 8.14 21.86
N GLN A 76 8.17 8.87 21.01
CA GLN A 76 8.43 8.93 19.57
C GLN A 76 9.82 9.50 19.25
N ALA A 77 10.26 10.56 19.93
CA ALA A 77 11.58 11.15 19.70
C ALA A 77 12.73 10.24 20.16
N PHE A 78 12.54 9.47 21.23
CA PHE A 78 13.53 8.48 21.66
C PHE A 78 13.57 7.28 20.70
N THR A 79 12.42 6.75 20.27
CA THR A 79 12.36 5.72 19.22
C THR A 79 13.04 6.19 17.94
N ALA A 80 12.78 7.43 17.51
CA ALA A 80 13.43 8.04 16.35
C ALA A 80 14.97 8.09 16.48
N LEU A 81 15.48 8.42 17.68
CA LEU A 81 16.91 8.42 17.95
C LEU A 81 17.50 7.01 17.95
N ASP A 82 16.78 6.02 18.49
CA ASP A 82 17.18 4.61 18.50
C ASP A 82 17.26 4.06 17.06
N LEU A 83 16.28 4.37 16.22
CA LEU A 83 16.30 4.04 14.79
C LEU A 83 17.49 4.70 14.09
N TYR A 84 17.70 5.99 14.28
CA TYR A 84 18.85 6.66 13.68
C TYR A 84 20.18 6.07 14.14
N ASN A 85 20.32 5.69 15.42
CA ASN A 85 21.54 5.04 15.91
C ASN A 85 21.73 3.63 15.33
N SER A 86 20.65 2.95 14.96
CA SER A 86 20.67 1.61 14.39
C SER A 86 21.05 1.62 12.91
N TYR A 87 20.47 2.54 12.13
CA TYR A 87 20.64 2.58 10.68
C TYR A 87 21.59 3.67 10.18
N GLY A 88 21.75 4.77 10.93
CA GLY A 88 22.65 5.87 10.58
C GLY A 88 22.19 6.75 9.42
N ARG A 89 20.93 6.61 8.97
CA ARG A 89 20.37 7.34 7.82
C ARG A 89 18.93 7.82 8.06
N PRO A 90 18.52 8.96 7.46
CA PRO A 90 17.13 9.42 7.47
C PRO A 90 16.26 8.59 6.52
N VAL A 91 14.94 8.69 6.68
CA VAL A 91 13.99 8.19 5.69
C VAL A 91 13.98 9.14 4.49
N ASN A 92 14.07 8.59 3.28
CA ASN A 92 14.10 9.37 2.05
C ASN A 92 12.98 9.03 1.06
N ALA A 93 12.04 8.16 1.43
CA ALA A 93 10.83 7.86 0.68
C ALA A 93 9.75 7.30 1.61
N LEU A 94 8.48 7.53 1.29
CA LEU A 94 7.34 6.90 1.96
C LEU A 94 6.68 5.90 1.01
N VAL A 95 6.46 4.66 1.45
CA VAL A 95 5.72 3.63 0.72
C VAL A 95 4.52 3.22 1.55
N LEU A 96 3.33 3.64 1.11
CA LEU A 96 2.14 3.64 1.93
C LEU A 96 1.02 2.85 1.27
N ASP A 97 0.58 1.79 1.94
CA ASP A 97 -0.73 1.21 1.66
C ASP A 97 -1.85 2.13 2.20
N VAL A 98 -3.04 2.02 1.62
CA VAL A 98 -4.16 2.93 1.91
C VAL A 98 -5.21 2.27 2.81
N ASP A 99 -5.77 1.16 2.34
CA ASP A 99 -6.95 0.53 2.92
C ASP A 99 -6.54 -0.29 4.15
N GLU A 100 -7.26 -0.14 5.26
CA GLU A 100 -6.89 -0.71 6.57
C GLU A 100 -5.51 -0.26 7.11
N THR A 101 -4.75 0.57 6.37
CA THR A 101 -3.46 1.15 6.79
C THR A 101 -3.57 2.64 7.14
N LEU A 102 -3.69 3.53 6.13
CA LEU A 102 -3.86 4.97 6.35
C LEU A 102 -5.29 5.35 6.73
N ARG A 103 -6.26 4.53 6.30
CA ARG A 103 -7.67 4.61 6.68
C ARG A 103 -8.16 3.24 7.13
N SER A 104 -9.26 3.18 7.87
CA SER A 104 -9.93 1.91 8.19
C SER A 104 -11.44 2.09 8.27
N ALA A 105 -12.19 1.06 7.91
CA ALA A 105 -13.65 1.07 8.03
C ALA A 105 -14.08 1.19 9.50
N GLY A 106 -13.37 0.53 10.41
CA GLY A 106 -13.73 0.49 11.83
C GLY A 106 -13.26 1.69 12.67
N GLY A 107 -12.25 2.44 12.21
CA GLY A 107 -11.62 3.50 13.00
C GLY A 107 -11.78 4.91 12.42
N THR A 108 -11.86 5.04 11.09
CA THR A 108 -11.83 6.35 10.42
C THR A 108 -12.95 6.55 9.41
N ASP A 109 -13.98 5.68 9.42
CA ASP A 109 -15.10 5.71 8.46
C ASP A 109 -14.62 5.74 7.00
N ASN A 110 -13.54 5.01 6.71
CA ASN A 110 -12.88 4.97 5.39
C ASN A 110 -12.30 6.31 4.89
N GLU A 111 -12.04 7.27 5.78
CA GLU A 111 -11.31 8.51 5.48
C GLU A 111 -9.89 8.47 6.06
N ILE A 112 -8.93 9.12 5.42
CA ILE A 112 -7.60 9.34 6.03
C ILE A 112 -7.76 10.49 7.05
N PRO A 113 -7.29 10.31 8.30
CA PRO A 113 -7.29 11.38 9.30
C PRO A 113 -6.60 12.65 8.79
N ARG A 114 -7.17 13.83 9.07
CA ARG A 114 -6.60 15.13 8.64
C ARG A 114 -5.17 15.34 9.09
N GLU A 115 -4.84 14.88 10.29
CA GLU A 115 -3.50 14.92 10.86
C GLU A 115 -2.50 14.14 10.00
N THR A 116 -2.86 12.94 9.56
CA THR A 116 -2.05 12.11 8.66
C THR A 116 -1.87 12.80 7.31
N LEU A 117 -2.93 13.35 6.72
CA LEU A 117 -2.84 14.11 5.47
C LEU A 117 -1.92 15.34 5.60
N HIS A 118 -1.98 16.04 6.73
CA HIS A 118 -1.10 17.18 7.00
C HIS A 118 0.37 16.75 7.06
N LEU A 119 0.68 15.68 7.80
CA LEU A 119 2.05 15.14 7.89
C LEU A 119 2.58 14.69 6.52
N LEU A 120 1.76 14.03 5.70
CA LEU A 120 2.16 13.65 4.33
C LEU A 120 2.45 14.89 3.46
N THR A 121 1.69 15.97 3.65
CA THR A 121 1.96 17.25 2.98
C THR A 121 3.30 17.84 3.44
N GLU A 122 3.59 17.83 4.74
CA GLU A 122 4.88 18.31 5.25
C GLU A 122 6.07 17.49 4.73
N PHE A 123 5.94 16.16 4.63
CA PHE A 123 6.97 15.31 4.02
C PHE A 123 7.18 15.66 2.53
N HIS A 124 6.10 15.85 1.78
CA HIS A 124 6.15 16.26 0.38
C HIS A 124 6.84 17.62 0.22
N GLU A 125 6.49 18.62 1.04
CA GLU A 125 7.11 19.96 1.02
C GLU A 125 8.60 19.93 1.38
N ARG A 126 9.04 18.92 2.12
CA ARG A 126 10.44 18.64 2.44
C ARG A 126 11.18 17.87 1.35
N GLY A 127 10.50 17.51 0.26
CA GLY A 127 11.06 16.77 -0.87
C GLY A 127 11.18 15.27 -0.62
N VAL A 128 10.43 14.71 0.34
CA VAL A 128 10.34 13.26 0.53
C VAL A 128 9.27 12.71 -0.42
N PRO A 129 9.66 11.89 -1.41
CA PRO A 129 8.71 11.29 -2.34
C PRO A 129 7.75 10.33 -1.66
N ILE A 130 6.54 10.23 -2.20
CA ILE A 130 5.46 9.40 -1.66
C ILE A 130 5.01 8.40 -2.72
N VAL A 131 5.10 7.12 -2.39
CA VAL A 131 4.59 6.00 -3.18
C VAL A 131 3.34 5.45 -2.50
N VAL A 132 2.18 5.62 -3.12
CA VAL A 132 0.94 4.99 -2.69
C VAL A 132 0.84 3.62 -3.35
N CYS A 133 0.69 2.54 -2.58
CA CYS A 133 0.72 1.18 -3.10
C CYS A 133 -0.54 0.39 -2.74
N THR A 134 -1.36 0.04 -3.73
CA THR A 134 -2.68 -0.58 -3.51
C THR A 134 -3.02 -1.66 -4.52
N GLY A 135 -3.94 -2.55 -4.14
CA GLY A 135 -4.59 -3.50 -5.06
C GLY A 135 -5.68 -2.88 -5.93
N GLN A 136 -6.08 -1.62 -5.70
CA GLN A 136 -7.13 -0.96 -6.47
C GLN A 136 -6.67 -0.53 -7.86
N THR A 137 -7.63 -0.31 -8.77
CA THR A 137 -7.39 0.28 -10.09
C THR A 137 -6.90 1.71 -9.98
N LEU A 138 -6.16 2.17 -11.01
CA LEU A 138 -5.61 3.52 -11.07
C LEU A 138 -6.68 4.60 -10.90
N GLU A 139 -7.83 4.49 -11.56
CA GLU A 139 -8.90 5.48 -11.48
C GLU A 139 -9.43 5.66 -10.05
N ASN A 140 -9.60 4.55 -9.33
CA ASN A 140 -10.12 4.55 -7.96
C ASN A 140 -9.11 5.19 -7.00
N VAL A 141 -7.87 4.71 -7.01
CA VAL A 141 -6.83 5.23 -6.10
C VAL A 141 -6.45 6.66 -6.45
N LYS A 142 -6.45 7.05 -7.73
CA LYS A 142 -6.19 8.43 -8.13
C LYS A 142 -7.31 9.37 -7.67
N GLY A 143 -8.56 8.95 -7.82
CA GLY A 143 -9.71 9.70 -7.31
C GLY A 143 -9.61 9.93 -5.81
N PHE A 144 -9.29 8.87 -5.07
CA PHE A 144 -9.06 8.90 -3.63
C PHE A 144 -7.87 9.79 -3.25
N ALA A 145 -6.71 9.61 -3.89
CA ALA A 145 -5.50 10.38 -3.60
C ALA A 145 -5.73 11.89 -3.83
N ILE A 146 -6.47 12.26 -4.88
CA ILE A 146 -6.85 13.66 -5.13
C ILE A 146 -7.79 14.19 -4.05
N GLN A 147 -8.73 13.37 -3.56
CA GLN A 147 -9.65 13.76 -2.49
C GLN A 147 -8.95 13.88 -1.12
N GLY A 148 -8.03 12.97 -0.81
CA GLY A 148 -7.28 12.97 0.45
C GLY A 148 -6.11 13.95 0.44
N LEU A 149 -5.14 13.75 -0.45
CA LEU A 149 -3.87 14.50 -0.49
C LEU A 149 -3.98 15.82 -1.27
N GLY A 150 -5.06 15.99 -2.04
CA GLY A 150 -5.26 17.17 -2.86
C GLY A 150 -4.63 17.05 -4.25
N ASN A 151 -5.25 17.73 -5.22
CA ASN A 151 -4.86 17.64 -6.62
C ASN A 151 -3.42 18.12 -6.89
N ALA A 152 -2.96 19.15 -6.17
CA ALA A 152 -1.64 19.74 -6.37
C ALA A 152 -0.53 18.76 -5.98
N LEU A 153 -0.68 18.08 -4.83
CA LEU A 153 0.30 17.12 -4.33
C LEU A 153 0.38 15.91 -5.26
N VAL A 154 -0.76 15.34 -5.66
CA VAL A 154 -0.80 14.19 -6.56
C VAL A 154 -0.13 14.49 -7.91
N HIS A 155 -0.25 15.71 -8.42
CA HIS A 155 0.35 16.11 -9.71
C HIS A 155 1.69 16.84 -9.56
N SER A 156 2.36 16.70 -8.42
CA SER A 156 3.62 17.41 -8.13
C SER A 156 4.81 16.91 -8.94
N GLY A 157 4.83 15.63 -9.31
CA GLY A 157 6.04 14.95 -9.79
C GLY A 157 6.69 14.06 -8.75
N ASP A 158 6.41 14.29 -7.46
CA ASP A 158 7.07 13.58 -6.35
C ASP A 158 6.15 12.55 -5.68
N VAL A 159 4.99 12.30 -6.29
CA VAL A 159 4.05 11.26 -5.86
C VAL A 159 3.85 10.25 -6.97
N SER A 160 4.01 8.99 -6.60
CA SER A 160 3.79 7.84 -7.46
C SER A 160 2.70 6.94 -6.89
N ILE A 161 1.96 6.30 -7.78
CA ILE A 161 0.88 5.38 -7.43
C ILE A 161 1.19 4.03 -8.09
N VAL A 162 1.40 3.02 -7.26
CA VAL A 162 1.44 1.62 -7.66
C VAL A 162 0.01 1.06 -7.53
N TYR A 163 -0.58 0.68 -8.65
CA TYR A 163 -1.97 0.20 -8.73
C TYR A 163 -2.03 -1.27 -9.16
N GLU A 164 -3.18 -1.90 -8.91
CA GLU A 164 -3.44 -3.32 -9.22
C GLU A 164 -2.28 -4.21 -8.76
N ALA A 165 -1.88 -4.01 -7.50
CA ALA A 165 -0.83 -4.77 -6.83
C ALA A 165 0.52 -4.82 -7.58
N GLY A 166 0.87 -3.78 -8.35
CA GLY A 166 2.14 -3.73 -9.07
C GLY A 166 2.02 -4.03 -10.57
N THR A 167 0.82 -4.01 -11.12
CA THR A 167 0.59 -4.12 -12.57
C THR A 167 1.07 -2.88 -13.33
N GLY A 168 1.02 -1.71 -12.67
CA GLY A 168 1.49 -0.47 -13.26
C GLY A 168 1.82 0.58 -12.22
N VAL A 169 2.53 1.60 -12.69
CA VAL A 169 2.98 2.74 -11.91
C VAL A 169 2.53 4.02 -12.60
N PHE A 170 1.96 4.93 -11.82
CA PHE A 170 1.53 6.24 -12.29
C PHE A 170 2.24 7.34 -11.51
N THR A 171 3.04 8.14 -12.21
CA THR A 171 3.82 9.25 -11.64
C THR A 171 3.62 10.52 -12.47
N PRO A 172 2.65 11.39 -12.14
CA PRO A 172 2.37 12.60 -12.91
C PRO A 172 3.58 13.48 -13.18
N GLY A 173 3.68 14.05 -14.38
CA GLY A 173 4.73 15.03 -14.72
C GLY A 173 6.00 14.44 -15.32
N HIS A 174 6.12 13.11 -15.38
CA HIS A 174 7.29 12.40 -15.90
C HIS A 174 7.23 12.06 -17.39
N GLY A 175 6.45 12.80 -18.18
CA GLY A 175 6.40 12.62 -19.63
C GLY A 175 5.93 11.22 -20.03
N ALA A 176 6.73 10.49 -20.81
CA ALA A 176 6.41 9.13 -21.23
C ALA A 176 6.33 8.14 -20.04
N ASP A 177 7.06 8.42 -18.96
CA ASP A 177 7.07 7.63 -17.73
C ASP A 177 5.91 7.97 -16.79
N THR A 178 5.00 8.87 -17.19
CA THR A 178 3.83 9.23 -16.37
C THR A 178 2.97 8.02 -16.04
N LYS A 179 2.89 7.06 -16.96
CA LYS A 179 2.18 5.81 -16.77
C LYS A 179 3.07 4.71 -17.33
N ARG A 180 3.71 3.96 -16.43
CA ARG A 180 4.50 2.77 -16.78
C ARG A 180 3.64 1.53 -16.55
N LEU A 181 3.46 0.77 -17.62
CA LEU A 181 2.68 -0.46 -17.63
C LEU A 181 3.66 -1.62 -17.41
N LEU A 182 3.82 -2.08 -16.17
CA LEU A 182 4.85 -3.06 -15.83
C LEU A 182 4.59 -4.42 -16.48
N TYR A 183 3.33 -4.71 -16.81
CA TYR A 183 3.00 -5.89 -17.58
C TYR A 183 3.59 -5.89 -19.01
N GLU A 184 3.97 -4.73 -19.58
CA GLU A 184 4.62 -4.68 -20.91
C GLU A 184 6.00 -5.35 -20.92
N ASP A 185 6.64 -5.45 -19.76
CA ASP A 185 7.95 -6.11 -19.60
C ASP A 185 7.83 -7.63 -19.43
N LEU A 186 6.61 -8.18 -19.29
CA LEU A 186 6.39 -9.62 -19.25
C LEU A 186 6.68 -10.28 -20.60
N ASP A 187 7.02 -11.56 -20.54
CA ASP A 187 7.20 -12.38 -21.73
C ASP A 187 5.96 -12.34 -22.63
N GLU A 188 6.18 -12.33 -23.95
CA GLU A 188 5.12 -12.29 -24.96
C GLU A 188 4.10 -13.40 -24.77
N GLU A 189 4.55 -14.60 -24.39
CA GLU A 189 3.68 -15.75 -24.10
C GLU A 189 2.66 -15.46 -22.96
N ILE A 190 3.10 -14.81 -21.88
CA ILE A 190 2.20 -14.47 -20.76
C ILE A 190 1.24 -13.37 -21.18
N ARG A 191 1.72 -12.33 -21.87
CA ARG A 191 0.86 -11.25 -22.36
C ARG A 191 -0.22 -11.77 -23.32
N ASP A 192 0.17 -12.63 -24.26
CA ASP A 192 -0.74 -13.23 -25.24
C ASP A 192 -1.79 -14.10 -24.55
N ALA A 193 -1.42 -14.88 -23.52
CA ALA A 193 -2.37 -15.68 -22.75
C ALA A 193 -3.42 -14.80 -22.05
N PHE A 194 -3.00 -13.70 -21.43
CA PHE A 194 -3.93 -12.77 -20.77
C PHE A 194 -4.85 -12.06 -21.75
N ASP A 195 -4.32 -11.62 -22.90
CA ASP A 195 -5.10 -11.01 -23.97
C ASP A 195 -6.15 -11.99 -24.53
N GLU A 196 -5.77 -13.25 -24.73
CA GLU A 196 -6.70 -14.30 -25.16
C GLU A 196 -7.80 -14.53 -24.13
N ILE A 197 -7.42 -14.75 -22.86
CA ILE A 197 -8.38 -14.96 -21.75
C ILE A 197 -9.35 -13.77 -21.67
N ARG A 198 -8.84 -12.54 -21.66
CA ARG A 198 -9.67 -11.33 -21.58
C ARG A 198 -10.64 -11.21 -22.75
N SER A 199 -10.23 -11.59 -23.96
CA SER A 199 -11.10 -11.54 -25.14
C SER A 199 -12.24 -12.57 -25.08
N ARG A 200 -12.00 -13.71 -24.41
CA ARG A 200 -12.90 -14.87 -24.38
C ARG A 200 -13.74 -14.98 -23.11
N VAL A 201 -13.28 -14.45 -21.98
CA VAL A 201 -13.86 -14.67 -20.66
C VAL A 201 -15.36 -14.35 -20.61
N LEU A 202 -15.82 -13.27 -21.25
CA LEU A 202 -17.24 -12.95 -21.35
C LEU A 202 -17.91 -13.47 -22.63
N SER A 203 -17.20 -13.70 -23.74
CA SER A 203 -17.84 -14.21 -24.95
C SER A 203 -18.22 -15.67 -24.84
N ASP A 204 -17.36 -16.44 -24.20
CA ASP A 204 -17.43 -17.91 -24.08
C ASP A 204 -18.18 -18.32 -22.80
N ALA A 205 -18.37 -17.39 -21.86
CA ALA A 205 -19.11 -17.65 -20.64
C ALA A 205 -20.57 -18.07 -20.91
N PRO A 206 -21.11 -19.03 -20.11
CA PRO A 206 -22.53 -19.35 -20.07
C PRO A 206 -23.43 -18.10 -19.95
N GLU A 207 -24.65 -18.17 -20.50
CA GLU A 207 -25.59 -17.04 -20.50
C GLU A 207 -25.89 -16.50 -19.10
N GLU A 208 -25.95 -17.38 -18.11
CA GLU A 208 -26.16 -17.02 -16.71
C GLU A 208 -24.97 -16.23 -16.15
N LEU A 209 -23.75 -16.77 -16.27
CA LEU A 209 -22.52 -16.07 -15.86
C LEU A 209 -22.39 -14.69 -16.50
N ARG A 210 -22.64 -14.58 -17.81
CA ARG A 210 -22.56 -13.28 -18.53
C ARG A 210 -23.54 -12.22 -18.03
N ARG A 211 -24.69 -12.62 -17.50
CA ARG A 211 -25.70 -11.71 -16.95
C ARG A 211 -25.44 -11.38 -15.49
N CYS A 212 -24.89 -12.34 -14.76
CA CYS A 212 -24.72 -12.30 -13.32
C CYS A 212 -23.34 -11.81 -12.89
N THR A 213 -22.41 -11.59 -13.84
CA THR A 213 -21.08 -11.05 -13.58
C THR A 213 -20.77 -9.84 -14.46
N HIS A 214 -19.71 -9.12 -14.12
CA HIS A 214 -19.05 -8.15 -14.97
C HIS A 214 -17.53 -8.28 -14.80
N LEU A 215 -16.77 -7.75 -15.78
CA LEU A 215 -15.33 -7.62 -15.65
C LEU A 215 -14.99 -6.34 -14.89
N GLN A 216 -14.11 -6.45 -13.90
CA GLN A 216 -13.47 -5.29 -13.31
C GLN A 216 -12.59 -4.59 -14.35
N GLY A 217 -12.57 -3.26 -14.33
CA GLY A 217 -11.80 -2.44 -15.28
C GLY A 217 -10.30 -2.44 -15.02
N ASN A 218 -9.70 -3.61 -14.75
CA ASN A 218 -8.28 -3.78 -14.54
C ASN A 218 -7.51 -3.64 -15.86
N GLU A 219 -6.27 -3.18 -15.79
CA GLU A 219 -5.42 -2.99 -16.98
C GLU A 219 -4.86 -4.30 -17.50
N PHE A 220 -4.46 -5.21 -16.62
CA PHE A 220 -3.86 -6.49 -17.01
C PHE A 220 -4.61 -7.69 -16.44
N ASN A 221 -4.83 -7.73 -15.12
CA ASN A 221 -5.54 -8.84 -14.47
C ASN A 221 -6.96 -9.01 -15.01
N VAL A 222 -7.41 -10.25 -15.13
CA VAL A 222 -8.77 -10.58 -15.58
C VAL A 222 -9.59 -10.96 -14.35
N THR A 223 -10.51 -10.10 -13.95
CA THR A 223 -11.28 -10.29 -12.70
C THR A 223 -12.77 -10.26 -12.99
N MET A 224 -13.46 -11.36 -12.65
CA MET A 224 -14.92 -11.46 -12.70
C MET A 224 -15.52 -11.15 -11.33
N LYS A 225 -16.43 -10.18 -11.29
CA LYS A 225 -17.16 -9.73 -10.09
C LYS A 225 -18.64 -10.03 -10.22
N PRO A 226 -19.37 -10.36 -9.14
CA PRO A 226 -20.79 -10.64 -9.20
C PRO A 226 -21.60 -9.34 -9.35
N ASN A 227 -22.76 -9.43 -9.99
CA ASN A 227 -23.79 -8.37 -10.03
C ASN A 227 -24.75 -8.49 -8.83
N PHE A 228 -24.25 -9.00 -7.71
CA PHE A 228 -24.97 -9.24 -6.46
C PHE A 228 -24.25 -8.55 -5.31
N GLU A 229 -24.91 -8.43 -4.16
CA GLU A 229 -24.27 -7.94 -2.94
C GLU A 229 -23.14 -8.90 -2.54
N THR A 230 -21.93 -8.36 -2.33
CA THR A 230 -20.73 -9.12 -1.96
C THR A 230 -21.01 -10.00 -0.73
N GLY A 231 -20.64 -11.27 -0.82
CA GLY A 231 -20.85 -12.26 0.24
C GLY A 231 -22.29 -12.79 0.36
N SER A 232 -23.22 -12.32 -0.47
CA SER A 232 -24.56 -12.93 -0.54
C SER A 232 -24.50 -14.36 -1.11
N PRO A 233 -25.44 -15.26 -0.77
CA PRO A 233 -25.45 -16.62 -1.29
C PRO A 233 -25.45 -16.69 -2.84
N ASP A 234 -26.12 -15.73 -3.49
CA ASP A 234 -26.14 -15.64 -4.95
C ASP A 234 -24.79 -15.18 -5.51
N ALA A 235 -24.10 -14.26 -4.82
CA ALA A 235 -22.75 -13.84 -5.19
C ALA A 235 -21.75 -14.99 -5.08
N VAL A 236 -21.80 -15.76 -3.98
CA VAL A 236 -20.97 -16.95 -3.79
C VAL A 236 -21.21 -17.94 -4.92
N ALA A 237 -22.48 -18.29 -5.17
CA ALA A 237 -22.81 -19.26 -6.20
C ALA A 237 -22.32 -18.86 -7.59
N VAL A 238 -22.41 -17.58 -7.95
CA VAL A 238 -21.98 -17.09 -9.26
C VAL A 238 -20.46 -16.99 -9.37
N ILE A 239 -19.77 -16.63 -8.30
CA ILE A 239 -18.29 -16.55 -8.30
C ILE A 239 -17.64 -17.94 -8.32
N ASP A 240 -18.25 -18.93 -7.68
CA ASP A 240 -17.81 -20.33 -7.83
C ASP A 240 -17.85 -20.79 -9.30
N ASP A 241 -18.96 -20.51 -10.00
CA ASP A 241 -19.11 -20.84 -11.41
C ASP A 241 -18.12 -20.04 -12.28
N ALA A 242 -17.87 -18.77 -11.92
CA ALA A 242 -16.90 -17.94 -12.61
C ALA A 242 -15.47 -18.47 -12.45
N LEU A 243 -15.09 -18.93 -11.25
CA LEU A 243 -13.79 -19.55 -10.98
C LEU A 243 -13.58 -20.79 -11.86
N VAL A 244 -14.56 -21.70 -11.90
CA VAL A 244 -14.48 -22.91 -12.76
C VAL A 244 -14.32 -22.52 -14.24
N HIS A 245 -15.12 -21.57 -14.71
CA HIS A 245 -15.03 -21.06 -16.09
C HIS A 245 -13.65 -20.46 -16.40
N MET A 246 -13.12 -19.64 -15.50
CA MET A 246 -11.81 -19.00 -15.66
C MET A 246 -10.67 -20.02 -15.65
N LEU A 247 -10.71 -21.05 -14.78
CA LEU A 247 -9.74 -22.15 -14.78
C LEU A 247 -9.77 -22.94 -16.09
N ASN A 248 -10.97 -23.24 -16.60
CA ASN A 248 -11.12 -23.96 -17.87
C ASN A 248 -10.55 -23.13 -19.03
N LEU A 249 -10.86 -21.83 -19.06
CA LEU A 249 -10.37 -20.92 -20.09
C LEU A 249 -8.84 -20.76 -20.03
N LEU A 250 -8.27 -20.58 -18.83
CA LEU A 250 -6.82 -20.53 -18.64
C LEU A 250 -6.15 -21.82 -19.13
N GLY A 251 -6.72 -22.98 -18.79
CA GLY A 251 -6.22 -24.28 -19.23
C GLY A 251 -6.27 -24.45 -20.75
N GLU A 252 -7.35 -24.04 -21.42
CA GLU A 252 -7.47 -24.06 -22.88
C GLU A 252 -6.46 -23.14 -23.56
N THR A 253 -6.29 -21.92 -23.05
CA THR A 253 -5.37 -20.93 -23.60
C THR A 253 -3.92 -21.43 -23.50
N VAL A 254 -3.49 -21.89 -22.33
CA VAL A 254 -2.10 -22.33 -22.10
C VAL A 254 -1.78 -23.64 -22.82
N ALA A 255 -2.73 -24.59 -22.88
CA ALA A 255 -2.52 -25.86 -23.57
C ALA A 255 -2.56 -25.74 -25.11
N GLY A 256 -3.15 -24.66 -25.64
CA GLY A 256 -3.28 -24.38 -27.06
C GLY A 256 -4.42 -25.13 -27.77
N GLU A 257 -4.72 -24.69 -28.99
CA GLU A 257 -5.84 -25.22 -29.79
C GLU A 257 -5.75 -26.76 -29.96
N GLY A 258 -6.80 -27.47 -29.51
CA GLY A 258 -6.95 -28.91 -29.69
C GLY A 258 -6.49 -29.78 -28.52
N ALA A 259 -5.93 -29.19 -27.45
CA ALA A 259 -5.58 -29.89 -26.23
C ALA A 259 -6.78 -29.97 -25.27
N SER A 260 -7.65 -30.97 -25.46
CA SER A 260 -8.85 -31.14 -24.62
C SER A 260 -8.59 -31.38 -23.13
N ALA A 261 -7.34 -31.65 -22.74
CA ALA A 261 -6.93 -31.88 -21.35
C ALA A 261 -6.54 -30.58 -20.61
N GLY A 262 -6.42 -29.44 -21.31
CA GLY A 262 -6.02 -28.15 -20.72
C GLY A 262 -6.83 -27.74 -19.48
N PRO A 263 -8.19 -27.75 -19.55
CA PRO A 263 -9.04 -27.50 -18.38
C PRO A 263 -8.77 -28.41 -17.18
N ASP A 264 -8.52 -29.71 -17.41
CA ASP A 264 -8.25 -30.66 -16.35
C ASP A 264 -6.89 -30.38 -15.70
N TRP A 265 -5.89 -29.98 -16.49
CA TRP A 265 -4.57 -29.61 -15.99
C TRP A 265 -4.62 -28.36 -15.11
N ALA A 266 -5.33 -27.31 -15.54
CA ALA A 266 -5.49 -26.09 -14.73
C ALA A 266 -6.20 -26.39 -13.41
N ARG A 267 -7.31 -27.12 -13.46
CA ARG A 267 -8.07 -27.50 -12.25
C ARG A 267 -7.25 -28.36 -11.31
N ALA A 268 -6.51 -29.35 -11.81
CA ALA A 268 -5.63 -30.17 -10.98
C ALA A 268 -4.52 -29.33 -10.32
N HIS A 269 -3.87 -28.45 -11.10
CA HIS A 269 -2.78 -27.60 -10.61
C HIS A 269 -3.26 -26.68 -9.48
N TYR A 270 -4.23 -25.81 -9.74
CA TYR A 270 -4.67 -24.81 -8.77
C TYR A 270 -5.44 -25.41 -7.58
N ALA A 271 -6.14 -26.55 -7.76
CA ALA A 271 -6.70 -27.28 -6.62
C ALA A 271 -5.63 -27.88 -5.71
N ALA A 272 -4.43 -28.19 -6.21
CA ALA A 272 -3.34 -28.68 -5.39
C ALA A 272 -2.73 -27.57 -4.53
N GLU A 273 -2.64 -26.36 -5.09
CA GLU A 273 -2.06 -25.19 -4.44
C GLU A 273 -2.99 -24.51 -3.44
N ASP A 274 -4.28 -24.37 -3.76
CA ASP A 274 -5.24 -23.65 -2.94
C ASP A 274 -6.40 -24.56 -2.46
N PRO A 275 -6.53 -24.81 -1.14
CA PRO A 275 -7.64 -25.57 -0.57
C PRO A 275 -9.03 -24.96 -0.78
N GLU A 276 -9.15 -23.63 -0.93
CA GLU A 276 -10.43 -22.96 -1.17
C GLU A 276 -10.89 -23.22 -2.61
N ILE A 277 -9.99 -23.08 -3.59
CA ILE A 277 -10.25 -23.46 -4.99
C ILE A 277 -10.64 -24.95 -5.08
N ARG A 278 -9.93 -25.83 -4.36
CA ARG A 278 -10.29 -27.25 -4.27
C ARG A 278 -11.71 -27.45 -3.74
N GLY A 279 -12.08 -26.73 -2.67
CA GLY A 279 -13.41 -26.79 -2.08
C GLY A 279 -14.51 -26.40 -3.08
N VAL A 280 -14.29 -25.35 -3.87
CA VAL A 280 -15.21 -24.94 -4.94
C VAL A 280 -15.36 -26.04 -5.99
N LEU A 281 -14.25 -26.58 -6.50
CA LEU A 281 -14.26 -27.64 -7.52
C LEU A 281 -14.97 -28.92 -7.05
N GLU A 282 -14.74 -29.33 -5.80
CA GLU A 282 -15.44 -30.46 -5.18
C GLU A 282 -16.95 -30.20 -5.05
N SER A 283 -17.34 -28.97 -4.69
CA SER A 283 -18.77 -28.59 -4.54
C SER A 283 -19.53 -28.59 -5.87
N ARG A 284 -18.83 -28.31 -6.98
CA ARG A 284 -19.38 -28.20 -8.33
C ARG A 284 -19.33 -29.51 -9.13
N ASP A 285 -18.74 -30.57 -8.56
CA ASP A 285 -18.47 -31.83 -9.27
C ASP A 285 -17.57 -31.61 -10.51
N ASP A 286 -16.64 -30.65 -10.41
CA ASP A 286 -15.74 -30.20 -11.47
C ASP A 286 -14.27 -30.48 -11.17
N THR A 287 -13.98 -31.40 -10.24
CA THR A 287 -12.60 -31.83 -9.94
C THR A 287 -11.98 -32.54 -11.15
N ALA A 288 -10.69 -32.31 -11.38
CA ALA A 288 -9.94 -33.04 -12.40
C ALA A 288 -9.59 -34.45 -11.94
N ASP A 289 -9.68 -35.43 -12.85
CA ASP A 289 -9.30 -36.83 -12.61
C ASP A 289 -7.77 -37.07 -12.74
N CYS A 290 -7.01 -36.05 -13.16
CA CYS A 290 -5.56 -36.16 -13.38
C CYS A 290 -4.74 -35.72 -12.16
N ASP A 291 -3.56 -36.32 -11.98
CA ASP A 291 -2.63 -35.89 -10.94
C ASP A 291 -1.96 -34.57 -11.35
N PRO A 292 -1.79 -33.60 -10.45
CA PRO A 292 -1.04 -32.38 -10.73
C PRO A 292 0.37 -32.66 -11.27
N ALA A 293 0.99 -33.80 -10.94
CA ALA A 293 2.29 -34.23 -11.48
C ALA A 293 2.25 -34.67 -12.96
N ASP A 294 1.06 -34.97 -13.50
CA ASP A 294 0.86 -35.38 -14.89
C ASP A 294 0.72 -34.18 -15.86
N VAL A 295 0.62 -32.95 -15.34
CA VAL A 295 0.61 -31.73 -16.15
C VAL A 295 1.95 -31.60 -16.91
N PRO A 296 1.92 -31.41 -18.25
CA PRO A 296 3.12 -31.19 -19.06
C PRO A 296 4.00 -30.06 -18.51
N GLU A 297 5.32 -30.21 -18.65
CA GLU A 297 6.31 -29.29 -18.03
C GLU A 297 6.19 -27.86 -18.54
N ASP A 298 5.92 -27.68 -19.84
CA ASP A 298 5.68 -26.38 -20.47
C ASP A 298 4.41 -25.71 -19.93
N VAL A 299 3.29 -26.44 -19.88
CA VAL A 299 2.03 -25.94 -19.32
C VAL A 299 2.18 -25.58 -17.84
N ARG A 300 2.85 -26.45 -17.07
CA ARG A 300 3.11 -26.22 -15.64
C ARG A 300 3.98 -24.98 -15.43
N ALA A 301 5.03 -24.80 -16.23
CA ALA A 301 5.91 -23.63 -16.12
C ALA A 301 5.14 -22.32 -16.34
N THR A 302 4.13 -22.32 -17.21
CA THR A 302 3.25 -21.16 -17.40
C THR A 302 2.28 -20.98 -16.22
N PHE A 303 1.66 -22.05 -15.70
CA PHE A 303 0.82 -21.94 -14.50
C PHE A 303 1.58 -21.46 -13.26
N GLU A 304 2.85 -21.85 -13.10
CA GLU A 304 3.72 -21.39 -12.00
C GLU A 304 4.04 -19.88 -12.06
N ARG A 305 3.68 -19.21 -13.17
CA ARG A 305 3.80 -17.74 -13.35
C ARG A 305 2.46 -17.02 -13.25
N VAL A 306 1.35 -17.75 -13.26
CA VAL A 306 -0.01 -17.20 -13.26
C VAL A 306 -0.67 -17.47 -11.91
N ASP A 307 -1.15 -16.42 -11.27
CA ASP A 307 -1.94 -16.49 -10.05
C ASP A 307 -3.42 -16.66 -10.38
N VAL A 308 -4.11 -17.49 -9.62
CA VAL A 308 -5.57 -17.59 -9.63
C VAL A 308 -6.06 -17.35 -8.21
N ALA A 309 -6.70 -16.21 -8.01
CA ALA A 309 -7.22 -15.81 -6.70
C ALA A 309 -8.75 -15.99 -6.63
N TYR A 310 -9.21 -16.62 -5.57
CA TYR A 310 -10.62 -16.77 -5.24
C TYR A 310 -10.96 -15.96 -4.00
N TYR A 311 -11.94 -15.06 -4.13
CA TYR A 311 -12.50 -14.29 -3.02
C TYR A 311 -13.98 -14.67 -2.90
N GLU A 312 -14.30 -15.52 -1.91
CA GLU A 312 -15.64 -16.09 -1.72
C GLU A 312 -16.73 -15.01 -1.78
N GLY A 313 -17.63 -15.13 -2.77
CA GLY A 313 -18.75 -14.20 -2.96
C GLY A 313 -18.35 -12.78 -3.34
N ASP A 314 -17.09 -12.53 -3.71
CA ASP A 314 -16.59 -11.23 -4.16
C ASP A 314 -15.97 -11.30 -5.55
N ALA A 315 -15.02 -12.20 -5.83
CA ALA A 315 -14.36 -12.24 -7.14
C ALA A 315 -13.63 -13.55 -7.44
N ALA A 316 -13.47 -13.82 -8.73
CA ALA A 316 -12.44 -14.73 -9.26
C ALA A 316 -11.49 -13.93 -10.15
N GLU A 317 -10.18 -14.08 -9.95
CA GLU A 317 -9.15 -13.28 -10.63
C GLU A 317 -8.04 -14.17 -11.19
N ILE A 318 -7.61 -13.87 -12.42
CA ILE A 318 -6.36 -14.35 -13.00
C ILE A 318 -5.38 -13.17 -13.06
N GLY A 319 -4.21 -13.32 -12.44
CA GLY A 319 -3.13 -12.32 -12.36
C GLY A 319 -1.76 -12.94 -12.63
N SER A 320 -0.71 -12.13 -12.78
CA SER A 320 0.66 -12.65 -12.92
C SER A 320 1.38 -12.63 -11.58
N LEU A 321 2.05 -13.72 -11.22
CA LEU A 321 2.90 -13.80 -10.02
C LEU A 321 4.18 -12.95 -10.15
N GLU A 322 4.56 -12.63 -11.39
CA GLU A 322 5.71 -11.77 -11.70
C GLU A 322 5.39 -10.29 -11.45
N LEU A 323 4.11 -9.92 -11.41
CA LEU A 323 3.64 -8.58 -11.04
C LEU A 323 3.23 -8.59 -9.57
N ASN A 324 3.92 -7.78 -8.76
CA ASN A 324 3.61 -7.67 -7.34
C ASN A 324 4.00 -6.29 -6.79
N LYS A 325 3.54 -5.97 -5.57
CA LYS A 325 3.79 -4.67 -4.94
C LYS A 325 5.28 -4.32 -4.85
N VAL A 326 6.19 -5.31 -4.76
CA VAL A 326 7.65 -5.06 -4.73
C VAL A 326 8.12 -4.48 -6.06
N VAL A 327 7.82 -5.17 -7.18
CA VAL A 327 8.18 -4.71 -8.53
C VAL A 327 7.59 -3.33 -8.82
N GLY A 328 6.34 -3.12 -8.40
CA GLY A 328 5.68 -1.82 -8.49
C GLY A 328 6.39 -0.71 -7.70
N VAL A 329 6.79 -0.99 -6.46
CA VAL A 329 7.52 -0.03 -5.60
C VAL A 329 8.91 0.26 -6.15
N GLU A 330 9.64 -0.75 -6.62
CA GLU A 330 10.96 -0.57 -7.25
C GLU A 330 10.86 0.36 -8.47
N ALA A 331 9.91 0.09 -9.37
CA ALA A 331 9.68 0.95 -10.53
C ALA A 331 9.23 2.36 -10.15
N ALA A 332 8.39 2.50 -9.11
CA ALA A 332 7.98 3.80 -8.61
C ALA A 332 9.16 4.62 -8.06
N LEU A 333 10.02 4.00 -7.26
CA LEU A 333 11.22 4.64 -6.72
C LEU A 333 12.20 5.05 -7.83
N GLU A 334 12.35 4.21 -8.87
CA GLU A 334 13.16 4.53 -10.04
C GLU A 334 12.63 5.78 -10.78
N VAL A 335 11.32 5.85 -11.06
CA VAL A 335 10.71 7.02 -11.72
C VAL A 335 10.87 8.28 -10.87
N LEU A 336 10.76 8.14 -9.55
CA LEU A 336 10.95 9.24 -8.60
C LEU A 336 12.43 9.63 -8.40
N GLY A 337 13.37 8.90 -8.99
CA GLY A 337 14.80 9.18 -8.89
C GLY A 337 15.41 8.85 -7.53
N VAL A 338 14.87 7.86 -6.83
CA VAL A 338 15.37 7.39 -5.53
C VAL A 338 16.32 6.19 -5.74
N ASP A 339 17.61 6.49 -5.96
CA ASP A 339 18.62 5.47 -6.30
C ASP A 339 19.05 4.56 -5.12
N ASP A 340 19.07 5.11 -3.90
CA ASP A 340 19.47 4.43 -2.65
C ASP A 340 18.36 4.64 -1.61
N PRO A 341 17.23 3.91 -1.71
CA PRO A 341 16.09 4.11 -0.85
C PRO A 341 16.38 3.68 0.59
N PHE A 342 15.92 4.50 1.53
CA PHE A 342 15.68 4.13 2.91
C PHE A 342 14.24 4.54 3.22
N ALA A 343 13.30 3.65 2.89
CA ALA A 343 11.88 3.95 2.87
C ALA A 343 11.19 3.60 4.19
N LEU A 344 10.18 4.39 4.58
CA LEU A 344 9.17 3.92 5.52
C LEU A 344 8.11 3.14 4.74
N VAL A 345 7.95 1.84 5.04
CA VAL A 345 6.89 0.99 4.46
C VAL A 345 5.77 0.80 5.47
N MET A 346 4.55 1.20 5.13
CA MET A 346 3.36 1.02 5.96
C MET A 346 2.33 0.13 5.27
N GLY A 347 1.84 -0.90 5.95
CA GLY A 347 0.81 -1.79 5.40
C GLY A 347 0.26 -2.80 6.42
N ASP A 348 -0.85 -3.46 6.07
CA ASP A 348 -1.56 -4.39 6.94
C ASP A 348 -1.62 -5.84 6.39
N SER A 349 -1.42 -6.00 5.08
CA SER A 349 -1.73 -7.22 4.36
C SER A 349 -0.51 -8.09 4.03
N LYS A 350 -0.75 -9.31 3.56
CA LYS A 350 0.31 -10.21 3.04
C LYS A 350 1.05 -9.61 1.84
N SER A 351 0.39 -8.78 1.03
CA SER A 351 1.03 -8.13 -0.12
C SER A 351 2.04 -7.07 0.34
N ASP A 352 1.71 -6.33 1.39
CA ASP A 352 2.60 -5.33 2.01
C ASP A 352 3.77 -5.99 2.72
N LEU A 353 3.55 -7.14 3.36
CA LEU A 353 4.61 -7.93 3.98
C LEU A 353 5.74 -8.27 3.00
N ARG A 354 5.43 -8.48 1.71
CA ARG A 354 6.46 -8.74 0.69
C ARG A 354 7.36 -7.51 0.51
N VAL A 355 6.78 -6.31 0.49
CA VAL A 355 7.53 -5.04 0.41
C VAL A 355 8.33 -4.79 1.69
N MET A 356 7.74 -5.04 2.86
CA MET A 356 8.43 -4.92 4.15
C MET A 356 9.65 -5.85 4.26
N LYS A 357 9.50 -7.10 3.83
CA LYS A 357 10.62 -8.05 3.77
C LYS A 357 11.68 -7.61 2.77
N TRP A 358 11.27 -7.12 1.60
CA TRP A 358 12.20 -6.63 0.58
C TRP A 358 13.04 -5.47 1.12
N VAL A 359 12.45 -4.45 1.77
CA VAL A 359 13.24 -3.35 2.34
C VAL A 359 14.19 -3.83 3.45
N ALA A 360 13.75 -4.76 4.30
CA ALA A 360 14.59 -5.30 5.37
C ALA A 360 15.75 -6.14 4.84
N GLU A 361 15.53 -6.94 3.78
CA GLU A 361 16.55 -7.78 3.15
C GLU A 361 17.63 -6.95 2.41
N HIS A 362 17.28 -5.76 1.94
CA HIS A 362 18.16 -4.87 1.18
C HIS A 362 18.74 -3.69 1.99
N ASP A 363 18.48 -3.62 3.31
CA ASP A 363 18.82 -2.45 4.16
C ASP A 363 18.27 -1.13 3.57
N ALA A 364 17.08 -1.23 2.99
CA ALA A 364 16.45 -0.20 2.18
C ALA A 364 15.25 0.47 2.86
N GLY A 365 15.06 0.26 4.17
CA GLY A 365 13.97 0.90 4.90
C GLY A 365 13.58 0.24 6.21
N ILE A 366 12.53 0.79 6.80
CA ILE A 366 11.89 0.36 8.05
C ILE A 366 10.40 0.08 7.80
N ALA A 367 9.83 -0.83 8.58
CA ALA A 367 8.44 -1.28 8.41
C ALA A 367 7.56 -0.87 9.60
N ALA A 368 6.33 -0.47 9.31
CA ALA A 368 5.31 -0.18 10.31
C ALA A 368 3.96 -0.76 9.92
N ALA A 369 3.16 -1.15 10.91
CA ALA A 369 1.85 -1.77 10.66
C ALA A 369 0.82 -1.36 11.71
N PRO A 370 -0.47 -1.30 11.32
CA PRO A 370 -1.52 -1.07 12.29
C PRO A 370 -1.73 -2.33 13.15
N GLU A 371 -2.21 -2.18 14.39
CA GLU A 371 -2.39 -3.28 15.35
C GLU A 371 -3.30 -4.43 14.88
N HIS A 372 -4.13 -4.17 13.86
CA HIS A 372 -5.09 -5.12 13.31
C HIS A 372 -4.62 -5.76 12.00
N ALA A 373 -3.39 -5.48 11.59
CA ALA A 373 -2.74 -6.14 10.47
C ALA A 373 -2.75 -7.66 10.63
N SER A 374 -2.52 -8.35 9.51
CA SER A 374 -2.38 -9.79 9.52
C SER A 374 -1.27 -10.23 10.49
N ARG A 375 -1.42 -11.43 11.08
CA ARG A 375 -0.48 -11.93 12.08
C ARG A 375 0.96 -11.98 11.58
N ASP A 376 1.17 -12.38 10.32
CA ASP A 376 2.50 -12.47 9.73
C ASP A 376 3.15 -11.08 9.55
N VAL A 377 2.35 -10.04 9.31
CA VAL A 377 2.81 -8.64 9.27
C VAL A 377 3.24 -8.19 10.67
N LEU A 378 2.39 -8.39 11.68
CA LEU A 378 2.71 -8.04 13.06
C LEU A 378 3.97 -8.78 13.55
N ASP A 379 4.08 -10.08 13.28
CA ASP A 379 5.26 -10.88 13.65
C ASP A 379 6.55 -10.34 13.00
N HIS A 380 6.47 -9.77 11.79
CA HIS A 380 7.60 -9.16 11.11
C HIS A 380 7.98 -7.80 11.72
N VAL A 381 7.01 -6.89 11.90
CA VAL A 381 7.24 -5.56 12.48
C VAL A 381 7.76 -5.65 13.92
N ILE A 382 7.25 -6.59 14.72
CA ILE A 382 7.74 -6.82 16.10
C ILE A 382 9.20 -7.26 16.12
N ARG A 383 9.66 -8.03 15.13
CA ARG A 383 11.03 -8.56 15.09
C ARG A 383 12.05 -7.55 14.58
N THR A 384 11.58 -6.45 13.99
CA THR A 384 12.41 -5.42 13.37
C THR A 384 12.42 -4.18 14.24
N ASP A 385 11.53 -3.22 13.99
CA ASP A 385 11.57 -1.87 14.56
C ASP A 385 10.44 -1.60 15.57
N GLU A 386 9.53 -2.56 15.76
CA GLU A 386 8.38 -2.46 16.67
C GLU A 386 7.45 -1.25 16.43
N LEU A 387 7.39 -0.74 15.20
CA LEU A 387 6.54 0.38 14.80
C LEU A 387 5.08 -0.05 14.55
N ILE A 388 4.35 -0.28 15.65
CA ILE A 388 2.93 -0.63 15.63
C ILE A 388 2.09 0.59 16.04
N PHE A 389 0.96 0.81 15.36
CA PHE A 389 0.06 1.92 15.65
C PHE A 389 -1.42 1.51 15.71
N ASP A 390 -2.22 2.28 16.44
CA ASP A 390 -3.66 2.05 16.56
C ASP A 390 -4.41 2.39 15.24
N ARG A 391 -5.63 1.90 15.10
CA ARG A 391 -6.50 2.23 13.96
C ARG A 391 -6.66 3.75 13.80
N GLY A 392 -6.36 4.27 12.61
CA GLY A 392 -6.42 5.71 12.32
C GLY A 392 -5.33 6.54 12.98
N LYS A 393 -4.25 5.90 13.48
CA LYS A 393 -3.10 6.56 14.10
C LYS A 393 -1.80 6.42 13.31
N ALA A 394 -1.91 6.30 11.98
CA ALA A 394 -0.75 6.32 11.08
C ALA A 394 0.15 7.57 11.29
N GLY A 395 -0.45 8.70 11.71
CA GLY A 395 0.27 9.91 12.08
C GLY A 395 1.33 9.73 13.18
N ASP A 396 1.17 8.77 14.08
CA ASP A 396 2.13 8.54 15.17
C ASP A 396 3.47 7.98 14.65
N VAL A 397 3.42 7.11 13.64
CA VAL A 397 4.62 6.62 12.96
C VAL A 397 5.25 7.75 12.14
N LEU A 398 4.43 8.51 11.40
CA LEU A 398 4.91 9.64 10.60
C LEU A 398 5.62 10.70 11.46
N ARG A 399 5.14 11.00 12.67
CA ARG A 399 5.81 11.90 13.63
C ARG A 399 7.14 11.32 14.13
N THR A 400 7.21 10.02 14.35
CA THR A 400 8.45 9.32 14.72
C THR A 400 9.48 9.45 13.60
N VAL A 401 9.09 9.18 12.35
CA VAL A 401 9.96 9.33 11.18
C VAL A 401 10.35 10.79 10.93
N TYR A 402 9.44 11.74 11.15
CA TYR A 402 9.77 13.16 11.08
C TYR A 402 10.88 13.51 12.09
N ALA A 403 10.74 13.07 13.34
CA ALA A 403 11.77 13.29 14.36
C ALA A 403 13.11 12.62 13.98
N LEU A 404 13.07 11.42 13.38
CA LEU A 404 14.24 10.71 12.89
C LEU A 404 14.99 11.56 11.87
N ASP A 405 14.30 12.09 10.86
CA ASP A 405 14.89 12.92 9.81
C ASP A 405 15.48 14.21 10.37
N ARG A 406 14.78 14.85 11.32
CA ARG A 406 15.30 16.03 12.03
C ARG A 406 16.58 15.69 12.80
N LEU A 407 16.60 14.60 13.55
CA LEU A 407 17.75 14.20 14.36
C LEU A 407 18.93 13.75 13.48
N ALA A 408 18.66 13.13 12.33
CA ALA A 408 19.66 12.76 11.35
C ALA A 408 20.41 14.00 10.80
N SER A 409 19.72 15.14 10.65
CA SER A 409 20.34 16.40 10.20
C SER A 409 21.39 17.00 11.16
N LEU A 410 21.51 16.46 12.38
CA LEU A 410 22.51 16.87 13.37
C LEU A 410 23.86 16.12 13.21
N GLY A 411 23.96 15.21 12.24
CA GLY A 411 25.08 14.29 12.01
C GLY A 411 26.15 14.81 11.07
#